data_AF-A0A328TYJ4-F1
#
_entry.id   AF-A0A328TYJ4-F1
#
_cell.length_a   1.000
_cell.length_b   1.000
_cell.length_c   1.000
_cell.angle_alpha   90.00
_cell.angle_beta   90.00
_cell.angle_gamma   90.00
#
_symmetry.space_group_name_H-M   'P 1'
#
loop_
_entity.id
_entity.type
_entity.pdbx_description
1 polymer ?
#
loop_
_entity_poly.entity_id
_entity_poly.type
_entity_poly.pdbx_seq_one_letter_code
_entity_poly.pdbx_strand_id
1 'polypeptide(L)'
;MSLIGESDSWSGEYTANISAHREDGKYVFSYKNETDEELKNIEITINEKLVRKESDYKGKIIEISTGCAGCAVTDDTLPIKVKMNWDDKEETFYLKS
;
A
#
# COMPACT_ATOMS: atom_id res chain seq x y z
N MET A 1 0.98 12.26 -9.50
CA MET A 1 1.13 12.39 -8.05
C MET A 1 1.93 11.19 -7.54
N SER A 2 2.82 11.39 -6.56
CA SER A 2 3.51 10.30 -5.85
C SER A 2 3.56 10.62 -4.36
N LEU A 3 3.31 9.61 -3.52
CA LEU A 3 3.42 9.66 -2.07
C LEU A 3 4.27 8.48 -1.60
N ILE A 4 5.13 8.71 -0.61
CA ILE A 4 6.03 7.70 -0.05
C ILE A 4 5.90 7.62 1.46
N GLY A 5 6.23 6.47 2.02
CA GLY A 5 6.26 6.26 3.46
C GLY A 5 6.91 4.94 3.82
N GLU A 6 7.29 4.79 5.08
CA GLU A 6 7.96 3.58 5.55
C GLU A 6 7.67 3.29 7.02
N SER A 7 7.92 2.05 7.39
CA SER A 7 7.94 1.47 8.72
C SER A 7 9.22 0.66 8.90
N ASP A 8 9.37 -0.06 10.01
CA ASP A 8 10.58 -0.82 10.30
C ASP A 8 10.81 -1.92 9.24
N SER A 9 9.74 -2.61 8.83
CA SER A 9 9.83 -3.75 7.92
C SER A 9 9.39 -3.44 6.49
N TRP A 10 8.66 -2.34 6.25
CA TRP A 10 8.10 -2.03 4.93
C TRP A 10 8.44 -0.63 4.44
N SER A 11 8.68 -0.50 3.14
CA SER A 11 8.54 0.77 2.41
C SER A 11 7.30 0.72 1.52
N GLY A 12 6.67 1.86 1.30
CA GLY A 12 5.50 2.00 0.47
C GLY A 12 5.56 3.22 -0.43
N GLU A 13 5.04 3.06 -1.63
CA GLU A 13 4.83 4.13 -2.59
C GLU A 13 3.40 4.05 -3.13
N TYR A 14 2.77 5.20 -3.31
CA TYR A 14 1.54 5.35 -4.06
C TYR A 14 1.76 6.32 -5.21
N THR A 15 1.50 5.87 -6.44
CA THR A 15 1.53 6.71 -7.63
C THR A 15 0.14 6.80 -8.23
N ALA A 16 -0.26 7.99 -8.67
CA ALA A 16 -1.55 8.18 -9.31
C ALA A 16 -1.44 9.10 -10.52
N ASN A 17 -2.11 8.69 -11.60
CA ASN A 17 -2.46 9.55 -12.72
C ASN A 17 -3.90 10.05 -12.52
N ILE A 18 -4.03 11.34 -12.26
CA ILE A 18 -5.30 12.00 -11.97
C ILE A 18 -5.65 12.90 -13.14
N SER A 19 -6.82 12.66 -13.72
CA SER A 19 -7.49 13.53 -14.69
C SER A 19 -8.88 13.87 -14.16
N ALA A 20 -9.50 14.97 -14.63
CA ALA A 20 -10.73 15.58 -14.11
C ALA A 20 -11.61 14.76 -13.14
N HIS A 21 -12.09 13.59 -13.57
CA HIS A 21 -12.90 12.69 -12.74
C HIS A 21 -12.40 11.25 -12.77
N ARG A 22 -11.15 11.01 -13.15
CA ARG A 22 -10.58 9.68 -13.25
C ARG A 22 -9.23 9.64 -12.56
N GLU A 23 -9.07 8.64 -11.71
CA GLU A 23 -7.82 8.32 -11.06
C GLU A 23 -7.45 6.87 -11.37
N ASP A 24 -6.25 6.69 -11.89
CA ASP A 24 -5.60 5.38 -12.01
C ASP A 24 -4.38 5.40 -11.07
N GLY A 25 -4.49 4.65 -9.97
CA GLY A 25 -3.49 4.61 -8.90
C GLY A 25 -2.81 3.25 -8.77
N LYS A 26 -1.57 3.23 -8.30
CA LYS A 26 -0.79 2.03 -8.01
C LYS A 26 -0.08 2.18 -6.68
N TYR A 27 -0.33 1.25 -5.76
CA TYR A 27 0.46 1.05 -4.57
C TYR A 27 1.55 0.01 -4.83
N VAL A 28 2.75 0.27 -4.31
CA VAL A 28 3.87 -0.66 -4.28
C VAL A 28 4.39 -0.73 -2.85
N PHE A 29 4.37 -1.91 -2.25
CA PHE A 29 4.94 -2.14 -0.91
C PHE A 29 6.11 -3.10 -1.01
N SER A 30 7.25 -2.71 -0.46
CA SER A 30 8.48 -3.51 -0.48
C SER A 30 8.89 -3.89 0.94
N TYR A 31 8.99 -5.19 1.19
CA TYR A 31 9.52 -5.74 2.42
C TYR A 31 11.03 -5.52 2.45
N LYS A 32 11.52 -4.87 3.51
CA LYS A 32 12.90 -4.42 3.65
C LYS A 32 13.88 -5.53 4.04
N ASN A 33 13.37 -6.66 4.55
CA ASN A 33 14.24 -7.74 5.02
C ASN A 33 14.90 -8.48 3.84
N GLU A 34 16.16 -8.85 4.02
CA GLU A 34 16.97 -9.53 3.01
C GLU A 34 16.66 -11.04 2.91
N THR A 35 15.93 -11.63 3.87
CA THR A 35 15.61 -13.06 3.85
C THR A 35 14.59 -13.42 2.77
N ASP A 36 14.77 -14.57 2.10
CA ASP A 36 13.83 -15.13 1.12
C ASP A 36 12.67 -15.89 1.80
N GLU A 37 12.33 -15.51 3.03
CA GLU A 37 11.26 -16.16 3.78
C GLU A 37 9.90 -15.80 3.19
N GLU A 38 9.03 -16.81 3.04
CA GLU A 38 7.64 -16.62 2.65
C GLU A 38 6.89 -15.89 3.77
N LEU A 39 6.22 -14.80 3.42
CA LEU A 39 5.40 -14.03 4.34
C LEU A 39 4.01 -14.68 4.43
N LYS A 40 3.53 -14.94 5.65
CA LYS A 40 2.22 -15.56 5.85
C LYS A 40 1.20 -14.56 6.35
N ASN A 41 -0.07 -14.86 6.04
CA ASN A 41 -1.23 -14.12 6.51
C ASN A 41 -1.13 -12.62 6.27
N ILE A 42 -0.71 -12.23 5.06
CA ILE A 42 -0.65 -10.82 4.68
C ILE A 42 -2.05 -10.23 4.68
N GLU A 43 -2.22 -9.14 5.41
CA GLU A 43 -3.42 -8.31 5.39
C GLU A 43 -3.04 -6.83 5.26
N ILE A 44 -3.53 -6.18 4.20
CA ILE A 44 -3.22 -4.78 3.90
C ILE A 44 -4.50 -3.96 4.01
N THR A 45 -4.46 -2.97 4.89
CA THR A 45 -5.55 -2.01 5.07
C THR A 45 -5.06 -0.61 4.71
N ILE A 46 -5.78 0.06 3.82
CA ILE A 46 -5.49 1.43 3.37
C ILE A 46 -6.67 2.31 3.74
N ASN A 47 -6.43 3.39 4.49
CA ASN A 47 -7.48 4.29 5.00
C ASN A 47 -8.69 3.53 5.57
N GLU A 48 -8.40 2.56 6.44
CA GLU A 48 -9.39 1.71 7.13
C GLU A 48 -10.16 0.71 6.24
N LYS A 49 -9.82 0.63 4.95
CA LYS A 49 -10.38 -0.35 4.02
C LYS A 49 -9.41 -1.51 3.79
N LEU A 50 -9.86 -2.74 4.02
CA LEU A 50 -9.14 -3.94 3.62
C LEU A 50 -9.02 -3.98 2.08
N VAL A 51 -7.79 -3.97 1.57
CA VAL A 51 -7.51 -3.96 0.12
C VAL A 51 -6.88 -5.26 -0.37
N ARG A 52 -6.18 -6.00 0.50
CA ARG A 52 -5.57 -7.28 0.16
C ARG A 52 -5.53 -8.20 1.38
N LYS A 53 -5.80 -9.48 1.15
CA LYS A 53 -5.65 -10.55 2.14
C LYS A 53 -5.16 -11.81 1.45
N GLU A 54 -4.08 -12.39 1.95
CA GLU A 54 -3.41 -13.54 1.32
C GLU A 54 -2.77 -14.43 2.39
N SER A 55 -2.98 -15.74 2.31
CA SER A 55 -2.48 -16.69 3.32
C SER A 55 -0.98 -16.93 3.21
N ASP A 56 -0.47 -17.02 1.98
CA ASP A 56 0.91 -17.37 1.70
C ASP A 56 1.39 -16.49 0.54
N TYR A 57 2.28 -15.53 0.85
CA TYR A 57 2.85 -14.64 -0.14
C TYR A 57 4.32 -14.95 -0.38
N LYS A 58 4.64 -15.35 -1.62
CA LYS A 58 6.00 -15.60 -2.05
C LYS A 58 6.53 -14.39 -2.79
N GLY A 59 7.17 -13.47 -2.07
CA GLY A 59 7.80 -12.31 -2.66
C GLY A 59 8.06 -11.19 -1.65
N LYS A 60 8.86 -10.22 -2.08
CA LYS A 60 9.20 -9.03 -1.28
C LYS A 60 8.43 -7.78 -1.72
N ILE A 61 7.80 -7.79 -2.89
CA ILE A 61 7.13 -6.61 -3.47
C ILE A 61 5.67 -6.93 -3.66
N ILE A 62 4.75 -6.13 -3.13
CA ILE A 62 3.31 -6.27 -3.30
C ILE A 62 2.79 -5.09 -4.10
N GLU A 63 2.14 -5.36 -5.22
CA GLU A 63 1.52 -4.34 -6.06
C GLU A 63 -0.01 -4.39 -5.96
N ILE A 64 -0.64 -3.23 -5.84
CA ILE A 64 -2.10 -3.07 -5.82
C ILE A 64 -2.49 -1.94 -6.76
N SER A 65 -3.19 -2.29 -7.84
CA SER A 65 -3.76 -1.30 -8.76
C SER A 65 -5.14 -0.87 -8.29
N THR A 66 -5.41 0.41 -8.41
CA THR A 66 -6.69 1.05 -8.10
C THR A 66 -7.13 1.90 -9.29
N GLY A 67 -8.42 1.96 -9.55
CA GLY A 67 -8.97 2.79 -10.61
C GLY A 67 -10.38 3.21 -10.28
N CYS A 68 -10.69 4.50 -10.42
CA CYS A 68 -12.06 4.96 -10.44
C CYS A 68 -12.27 6.02 -11.53
N ALA A 69 -13.43 5.95 -12.19
CA ALA A 69 -13.98 7.02 -13.02
C ALA A 69 -15.28 7.52 -12.38
N GLY A 70 -15.41 8.83 -12.22
CA GLY A 70 -16.53 9.50 -11.55
C GLY A 70 -16.41 9.63 -10.03
N CYS A 71 -15.29 9.25 -9.42
CA CYS A 71 -15.06 9.41 -7.98
C CYS A 71 -14.42 10.75 -7.63
N ALA A 72 -14.50 11.12 -6.34
CA ALA A 72 -13.52 12.01 -5.75
C ALA A 72 -12.11 11.42 -5.93
N VAL A 73 -11.19 12.24 -6.41
CA VAL A 73 -9.78 11.87 -6.59
C VAL A 73 -9.06 12.01 -5.25
N THR A 74 -7.93 11.34 -5.11
CA THR A 74 -7.09 11.37 -3.92
C THR A 74 -6.53 12.77 -3.71
N ASP A 75 -6.64 13.28 -2.49
CA ASP A 75 -6.06 14.53 -2.03
C ASP A 75 -4.60 14.28 -1.59
N ASP A 76 -3.64 14.88 -2.28
CA ASP A 76 -2.21 14.72 -2.00
C ASP A 76 -1.73 15.47 -0.75
N THR A 77 -2.56 16.35 -0.19
CA THR A 77 -2.29 17.05 1.07
C THR A 77 -2.61 16.20 2.30
N LEU A 78 -3.43 15.15 2.13
CA LEU A 78 -3.83 14.25 3.20
C LEU A 78 -2.98 12.97 3.21
N PRO A 79 -2.45 12.56 4.38
CA PRO A 79 -1.66 11.34 4.46
C PRO A 79 -2.53 10.10 4.21
N ILE A 80 -2.02 9.14 3.45
CA ILE A 80 -2.66 7.83 3.31
C ILE A 80 -2.15 6.92 4.42
N LYS A 81 -3.05 6.46 5.30
CA LYS A 81 -2.71 5.51 6.36
C LYS A 81 -2.65 4.09 5.80
N VAL A 82 -1.52 3.41 6.00
CA VAL A 82 -1.31 2.02 5.63
C VAL A 82 -1.07 1.20 6.88
N LYS A 83 -1.82 0.10 7.02
CA LYS A 83 -1.62 -0.91 8.04
C LYS A 83 -1.29 -2.25 7.36
N MET A 84 -0.16 -2.83 7.75
CA MET A 84 0.36 -4.11 7.29
C MET A 84 0.29 -5.11 8.44
N ASN A 85 -0.36 -6.26 8.22
CA ASN A 85 -0.27 -7.42 9.10
C ASN A 85 0.35 -8.59 8.33
N TRP A 86 1.28 -9.31 8.93
CA TRP A 86 1.92 -10.52 8.38
C TRP A 86 2.63 -11.28 9.49
N ASP A 87 2.70 -12.62 9.46
CA ASP A 87 3.47 -13.44 10.42
C ASP A 87 3.26 -13.05 11.90
N ASP A 88 2.02 -12.76 12.30
CA ASP A 88 1.62 -12.27 13.64
C ASP A 88 2.24 -10.91 14.04
N LYS A 89 2.82 -10.19 13.09
CA LYS A 89 3.32 -8.82 13.20
C LYS A 89 2.33 -7.83 12.61
N GLU A 90 2.39 -6.61 13.12
CA GLU A 90 1.58 -5.48 12.69
C GLU A 90 2.44 -4.22 12.65
N GLU A 91 2.41 -3.50 11.54
CA GLU A 91 3.03 -2.18 11.41
C GLU A 91 2.05 -1.19 10.75
N THR A 92 2.13 0.07 11.16
CA THR A 92 1.35 1.17 10.57
C THR A 92 2.27 2.31 10.18
N PHE A 93 2.10 2.83 8.98
CA PHE A 93 2.82 3.99 8.47
C PHE A 93 1.92 4.86 7.59
N TYR A 94 2.44 6.00 7.16
CA TYR A 94 1.71 6.99 6.39
C TYR A 94 2.45 7.34 5.10
N LEU A 95 1.76 7.28 3.97
CA LEU A 95 2.29 7.80 2.70
C LEU A 95 1.99 9.29 2.62
N LYS A 96 3.00 10.09 2.29
CA LYS A 96 2.95 11.55 2.18
C LYS A 96 3.79 12.01 0.99
N SER A 97 3.53 13.22 0.50
CA SER A 97 4.26 13.87 -0.59
C SER A 97 5.68 14.24 -0.18
#